data_AF-A0A7W3WHW1-F1
#
_entry.id   AF-A0A7W3WHW1-F1
#
_cell.length_a   1.000
_cell.length_b   1.000
_cell.length_c   1.000
_cell.angle_alpha   90.00
_cell.angle_beta   90.00
_cell.angle_gamma   90.00
#
_symmetry.space_group_name_H-M   'P 1'
#
loop_
_entity.id
_entity.type
_entity.pdbx_description
1 polymer ?
#
loop_
_entity_poly.entity_id
_entity_poly.type
_entity_poly.pdbx_seq_one_letter_code
_entity_poly.pdbx_strand_id
1 'polypeptide(L)'
;MAQAVAAEGLTALEDRPRTGRSRRCGPDVHLAIVATVTSARPETDSQWTHRAIAHCLASTGISASQVGRILADLDLKPHLVRGWLTRPEDPDFYTKAAEVCALYLSCPAHSVVLSVDEKTAMQARSRRHPTRPARPGQAERREFEYRRHGTASIIAALDVHTGQVLVEDITRNDSATFIDFLRMLDQSIDAKLTIHLVLELCRDLWSP
;
A
#
# COMPACT_ATOMS: atom_id res chain seq x y z
N MET A 1 21.11 10.29 -59.73
CA MET A 1 22.19 10.15 -58.72
C MET A 1 23.30 11.19 -58.91
N ALA A 2 23.86 11.36 -60.11
CA ALA A 2 24.92 12.35 -60.37
C ALA A 2 24.53 13.83 -60.10
N GLN A 3 23.27 14.22 -60.37
CA GLN A 3 22.80 15.60 -60.11
C GLN A 3 22.51 15.90 -58.63
N ALA A 4 22.23 14.89 -57.80
CA ALA A 4 21.89 15.09 -56.38
C ALA A 4 23.16 15.28 -55.52
N VAL A 5 24.23 14.54 -55.83
CA VAL A 5 25.54 14.68 -55.15
C VAL A 5 26.18 16.05 -55.43
N ALA A 6 25.94 16.63 -56.60
CA ALA A 6 26.46 17.94 -56.97
C ALA A 6 25.83 19.10 -56.19
N ALA A 7 24.61 18.93 -55.66
CA ALA A 7 23.88 19.97 -54.92
C ALA A 7 23.97 19.79 -53.39
N GLU A 8 23.97 18.55 -52.89
CA GLU A 8 23.84 18.25 -51.46
C GLU A 8 25.04 17.46 -50.89
N GLY A 9 26.13 17.28 -51.64
CA GLY A 9 27.35 16.63 -51.15
C GLY A 9 27.17 15.19 -50.66
N LEU A 10 27.98 14.75 -49.68
CA LEU A 10 27.87 13.40 -49.10
C LEU A 10 26.56 13.16 -48.35
N THR A 11 25.86 14.21 -47.90
CA THR A 11 24.53 14.13 -47.28
C THR A 11 23.46 13.56 -48.23
N ALA A 12 23.68 13.62 -49.55
CA ALA A 12 22.82 12.96 -50.54
C ALA A 12 22.90 11.41 -50.51
N LEU A 13 23.91 10.86 -49.82
CA LEU A 13 24.08 9.41 -49.61
C LEU A 13 23.36 8.93 -48.35
N GLU A 14 22.84 9.84 -47.52
CA GLU A 14 22.03 9.47 -46.37
C GLU A 14 20.64 9.03 -46.83
N ASP A 15 20.19 7.88 -46.31
CA ASP A 15 18.84 7.41 -46.55
C ASP A 15 17.85 8.47 -46.05
N ARG A 16 17.05 9.04 -46.96
CA ARG A 16 15.92 9.88 -46.58
C ARG A 16 15.02 9.12 -45.59
N PRO A 17 14.38 9.81 -44.63
CA PRO A 17 13.48 9.17 -43.68
C PRO A 17 12.48 8.30 -44.44
N ARG A 18 12.62 6.98 -44.32
CA ARG A 18 11.70 6.05 -44.97
C ARG A 18 10.31 6.32 -44.42
N THR A 19 9.31 6.29 -45.28
CA THR A 19 7.91 6.26 -44.84
C THR A 19 7.74 4.97 -44.04
N GLY A 20 7.83 5.09 -42.71
CA GLY A 20 7.67 3.96 -41.80
C GLY A 20 6.32 3.27 -42.03
N ARG A 21 6.20 2.04 -41.55
CA ARG A 21 4.93 1.29 -41.62
C ARG A 21 3.79 2.13 -41.04
N SER A 22 2.72 2.31 -41.80
CA SER A 22 1.52 3.02 -41.33
C SER A 22 1.07 2.48 -39.98
N ARG A 23 0.80 3.39 -39.03
CA ARG A 23 0.30 3.05 -37.70
C ARG A 23 -0.98 2.23 -37.84
N ARG A 24 -0.96 1.01 -37.30
CA ARG A 24 -2.13 0.10 -37.30
C ARG A 24 -3.17 0.48 -36.24
N CYS A 25 -2.74 1.17 -35.19
CA CYS A 25 -3.63 1.69 -34.14
C CYS A 25 -3.82 3.18 -34.36
N GLY A 26 -5.04 3.60 -34.65
CA GLY A 26 -5.42 5.00 -34.75
C GLY A 26 -5.49 5.69 -33.38
N PRO A 27 -5.67 7.02 -33.35
CA PRO A 27 -5.81 7.80 -32.12
C PRO A 27 -6.92 7.27 -31.19
N ASP A 28 -8.02 6.77 -31.74
CA ASP A 28 -9.15 6.24 -30.96
C ASP A 28 -8.76 5.06 -30.07
N VAL A 29 -7.86 4.20 -30.57
CA VAL A 29 -7.35 3.04 -29.81
C VAL A 29 -6.46 3.52 -28.67
N HIS A 30 -5.67 4.59 -28.89
CA HIS A 30 -4.86 5.18 -27.82
C HIS A 30 -5.74 5.78 -26.72
N LEU A 31 -6.77 6.55 -27.09
CA LEU A 31 -7.74 7.11 -26.15
C LEU A 31 -8.48 6.01 -25.37
N ALA A 32 -8.87 4.92 -26.04
CA ALA A 32 -9.52 3.79 -25.38
C ALA A 32 -8.61 3.11 -24.35
N ILE A 33 -7.31 2.95 -24.64
CA ILE A 33 -6.32 2.44 -23.67
C ILE A 33 -6.21 3.37 -22.47
N VAL A 34 -6.04 4.67 -22.70
CA VAL A 34 -5.93 5.67 -21.62
C VAL A 34 -7.17 5.63 -20.74
N ALA A 35 -8.37 5.74 -21.34
CA ALA A 35 -9.63 5.71 -20.61
C ALA A 35 -9.80 4.42 -19.80
N THR A 36 -9.37 3.28 -20.33
CA THR A 36 -9.43 1.99 -19.62
C THR A 36 -8.51 1.99 -18.40
N VAL A 37 -7.25 2.39 -18.56
CA VAL A 37 -6.25 2.31 -17.47
C VAL A 37 -6.43 3.38 -16.40
N THR A 38 -7.09 4.50 -16.71
CA THR A 38 -7.42 5.57 -15.75
C THR A 38 -8.79 5.38 -15.10
N SER A 39 -9.50 4.29 -15.39
CA SER A 39 -10.78 3.94 -14.78
C SER A 39 -10.63 2.88 -13.69
N ALA A 40 -11.70 2.70 -12.89
CA ALA A 40 -11.76 1.62 -11.91
C ALA A 40 -11.55 0.26 -12.60
N ARG A 41 -10.62 -0.52 -12.06
CA ARG A 41 -10.33 -1.88 -12.51
C ARG A 41 -11.44 -2.83 -12.04
N PRO A 42 -11.68 -3.96 -12.74
CA PRO A 42 -12.41 -5.07 -12.15
C PRO A 42 -11.85 -5.47 -10.76
N GLU A 43 -12.74 -5.69 -9.80
CA GLU A 43 -12.40 -5.91 -8.38
C GLU A 43 -11.45 -7.10 -8.14
N THR A 44 -11.41 -8.07 -9.06
CA THR A 44 -10.71 -9.35 -8.87
C THR A 44 -9.20 -9.28 -9.15
N ASP A 45 -8.73 -8.28 -9.87
CA ASP A 45 -7.30 -8.12 -10.17
C ASP A 45 -6.65 -7.18 -9.16
N SER A 46 -5.32 -7.27 -8.96
CA SER A 46 -4.55 -6.34 -8.11
C SER A 46 -3.88 -5.21 -8.89
N GLN A 47 -3.69 -5.36 -10.21
CA GLN A 47 -3.08 -4.40 -11.14
C GLN A 47 -3.66 -4.54 -12.56
N TRP A 48 -3.59 -3.49 -13.39
CA TRP A 48 -3.88 -3.60 -14.82
C TRP A 48 -2.72 -4.31 -15.53
N THR A 49 -2.97 -5.50 -16.08
CA THR A 49 -1.99 -6.18 -16.94
C THR A 49 -2.21 -5.81 -18.40
N HIS A 50 -1.16 -5.83 -19.23
CA HIS A 50 -1.31 -5.59 -20.67
C HIS A 50 -2.29 -6.54 -21.35
N ARG A 51 -2.39 -7.80 -20.85
CA ARG A 51 -3.35 -8.80 -21.35
C ARG A 51 -4.78 -8.45 -20.95
N ALA A 52 -5.01 -8.02 -19.71
CA ALA A 52 -6.32 -7.59 -19.25
C ALA A 52 -6.82 -6.39 -20.07
N ILE A 53 -5.97 -5.39 -20.30
CA ILE A 53 -6.31 -4.22 -21.12
C ILE A 53 -6.63 -4.64 -22.56
N ALA A 54 -5.79 -5.49 -23.18
CA ALA A 54 -6.05 -5.99 -24.52
C ALA A 54 -7.35 -6.82 -24.62
N HIS A 55 -7.70 -7.55 -23.56
CA HIS A 55 -8.95 -8.30 -23.47
C HIS A 55 -10.17 -7.36 -23.36
N CYS A 56 -10.10 -6.34 -22.51
CA CYS A 56 -11.16 -5.30 -22.43
C CYS A 56 -11.35 -4.57 -23.77
N LEU A 57 -10.27 -4.41 -24.54
CA LEU A 57 -10.28 -3.73 -25.83
C LEU A 57 -10.23 -4.70 -27.02
N ALA A 58 -10.71 -5.93 -26.86
CA ALA A 58 -10.61 -6.97 -27.90
C ALA A 58 -11.23 -6.54 -29.24
N SER A 59 -12.29 -5.72 -29.22
CA SER A 59 -12.96 -5.18 -30.42
C SER A 59 -12.04 -4.27 -31.27
N THR A 60 -10.98 -3.72 -30.69
CA THR A 60 -10.00 -2.88 -31.39
C THR A 60 -8.90 -3.69 -32.09
N GLY A 61 -8.83 -5.01 -31.85
CA GLY A 61 -7.80 -5.89 -32.40
C GLY A 61 -6.39 -5.63 -31.84
N ILE A 62 -6.27 -4.95 -30.70
CA ILE A 62 -4.97 -4.63 -30.10
C ILE A 62 -4.35 -5.84 -29.36
N SER A 63 -3.07 -6.10 -29.58
CA SER A 63 -2.31 -7.08 -28.81
C SER A 63 -1.74 -6.50 -27.51
N ALA A 64 -1.49 -7.35 -26.51
CA ALA A 64 -0.85 -6.95 -25.26
C ALA A 64 0.52 -6.28 -25.47
N SER A 65 1.28 -6.66 -26.50
CA SER A 65 2.55 -6.01 -26.85
C SER A 65 2.36 -4.60 -27.39
N GLN A 66 1.28 -4.35 -28.15
CA GLN A 66 0.92 -2.99 -28.60
C GLN A 66 0.48 -2.13 -27.42
N VAL A 67 -0.33 -2.67 -26.50
CA VAL A 67 -0.70 -1.97 -25.27
C VAL A 67 0.55 -1.54 -24.49
N GLY A 68 1.49 -2.46 -24.26
CA GLY A 68 2.72 -2.14 -23.52
C GLY A 68 3.56 -1.05 -24.19
N ARG A 69 3.68 -1.06 -25.52
CA ARG A 69 4.38 0.00 -26.26
C ARG A 69 3.68 1.35 -26.15
N ILE A 70 2.36 1.38 -26.31
CA ILE A 70 1.58 2.62 -26.22
C ILE A 70 1.67 3.20 -24.80
N LEU A 71 1.55 2.37 -23.77
CA LEU A 71 1.69 2.80 -22.38
C LEU A 71 3.10 3.34 -22.10
N ALA A 72 4.14 2.69 -22.60
CA ALA A 72 5.52 3.17 -22.48
C ALA A 72 5.73 4.52 -23.19
N ASP A 73 5.21 4.67 -24.42
CA ASP A 73 5.28 5.92 -25.18
C ASP A 73 4.54 7.08 -24.47
N LEU A 74 3.49 6.77 -23.71
CA LEU A 74 2.70 7.74 -22.93
C LEU A 74 3.22 7.95 -21.49
N ASP A 75 4.27 7.24 -21.09
CA ASP A 75 4.75 7.14 -19.70
C ASP A 75 3.65 6.76 -18.67
N LEU A 76 2.63 6.02 -19.11
CA LEU A 76 1.55 5.53 -18.26
C LEU A 76 1.90 4.16 -17.68
N LYS A 77 2.02 4.09 -16.35
CA LYS A 77 2.43 2.87 -15.62
C LYS A 77 1.31 2.39 -14.69
N PRO A 78 0.23 1.79 -15.22
CA PRO A 78 -0.96 1.43 -14.42
C PRO A 78 -0.73 0.23 -13.47
N HIS A 79 0.45 -0.38 -13.52
CA HIS A 79 0.92 -1.37 -12.55
C HIS A 79 1.62 -0.72 -11.35
N LEU A 80 1.98 0.57 -11.43
CA LEU A 80 2.56 1.31 -10.32
C LEU A 80 1.47 2.04 -9.54
N VAL A 81 1.50 1.86 -8.23
CA VAL A 81 0.68 2.60 -7.29
C VAL A 81 1.61 3.43 -6.43
N ARG A 82 1.39 4.74 -6.38
CA ARG A 82 2.11 5.66 -5.49
C ARG A 82 1.10 6.25 -4.52
N GLY A 83 1.35 6.10 -3.22
CA GLY A 83 0.63 6.87 -2.21
C GLY A 83 0.86 8.35 -2.46
N TRP A 84 -0.22 9.11 -2.64
CA TRP A 84 -0.14 10.54 -2.98
C TRP A 84 -0.27 11.43 -1.76
N LEU A 85 -0.83 10.91 -0.66
CA LEU A 85 -0.97 11.65 0.59
C LEU A 85 0.40 11.78 1.25
N THR A 86 1.03 12.93 1.03
CA THR A 86 2.25 13.33 1.73
C THR A 86 1.83 14.21 2.90
N ARG A 87 2.37 13.95 4.10
CA ARG A 87 2.15 14.83 5.25
C ARG A 87 2.58 16.26 4.88
N PRO A 88 1.87 17.31 5.32
CA PRO A 88 2.37 18.67 5.21
C PRO A 88 3.80 18.78 5.78
N GLU A 89 4.64 19.58 5.15
CA GLU A 89 6.01 19.81 5.64
C GLU A 89 5.95 20.41 7.05
N ASP A 90 6.55 19.72 8.02
CA ASP A 90 6.66 20.15 9.40
C ASP A 90 8.14 20.43 9.69
N PRO A 91 8.56 21.70 9.81
CA PRO A 91 9.96 22.05 10.06
C PRO A 91 10.56 21.38 11.30
N ASP A 92 9.72 21.03 12.28
CA ASP A 92 10.12 20.40 13.54
C ASP A 92 10.01 18.87 13.50
N PHE A 93 9.71 18.28 12.34
CA PHE A 93 9.46 16.84 12.21
C PHE A 93 10.59 16.00 12.81
N TYR A 94 11.83 16.27 12.43
CA TYR A 94 12.99 15.51 12.91
C TYR A 94 13.22 15.69 14.41
N THR A 95 12.95 16.88 14.94
CA THR A 95 13.04 17.15 16.39
C THR A 95 12.01 16.31 17.15
N LYS A 96 10.74 16.37 16.74
CA LYS A 96 9.66 15.58 17.36
C LYS A 96 9.90 14.07 17.23
N ALA A 97 10.37 13.62 16.07
CA ALA A 97 10.70 12.23 15.84
C ALA A 97 11.85 11.77 16.74
N ALA A 98 12.89 12.60 16.93
CA ALA A 98 13.98 12.32 17.84
C ALA A 98 13.53 12.22 19.30
N GLU A 99 12.61 13.08 19.74
CA GLU A 99 12.02 13.03 21.08
C GLU A 99 11.24 11.72 21.32
N VAL A 100 10.42 11.30 20.36
CA VAL A 100 9.70 10.01 20.45
C VAL A 100 10.68 8.84 20.44
N CYS A 101 11.69 8.87 19.57
CA CYS A 101 12.74 7.84 19.54
C CYS A 101 13.50 7.76 20.87
N ALA A 102 13.77 8.91 21.51
CA ALA A 102 14.41 8.93 22.81
C ALA A 102 13.57 8.22 23.88
N LEU A 103 12.25 8.41 23.89
CA LEU A 103 11.33 7.69 24.79
C LEU A 103 11.34 6.18 24.57
N TYR A 104 11.48 5.74 23.31
CA TYR A 104 11.54 4.32 22.96
C TYR A 104 12.88 3.69 23.33
N LEU A 105 13.97 4.44 23.23
CA LEU A 105 15.32 3.97 23.58
C LEU A 105 15.56 3.97 25.09
N SER A 106 14.92 4.87 25.84
CA SER A 106 15.15 5.03 27.28
C SER A 106 13.89 5.48 27.99
N CYS A 107 13.40 4.64 28.92
CA CYS A 107 12.27 5.00 29.75
C CYS A 107 12.68 6.07 30.78
N PRO A 108 11.93 7.17 30.91
CA PRO A 108 12.12 8.11 32.01
C PRO A 108 11.95 7.42 33.38
N ALA A 109 12.59 7.98 34.41
CA ALA A 109 12.49 7.44 35.76
C ALA A 109 11.05 7.56 36.30
N HIS A 110 10.57 6.52 36.98
CA HIS A 110 9.19 6.45 37.50
C HIS A 110 8.13 6.65 36.42
N SER A 111 8.36 6.11 35.23
CA SER A 111 7.44 6.21 34.09
C SER A 111 7.18 4.88 33.43
N VAL A 112 6.10 4.86 32.65
CA VAL A 112 5.84 3.86 31.61
C VAL A 112 5.67 4.57 30.27
N VAL A 113 6.17 3.99 29.19
CA VAL A 113 6.00 4.51 27.84
C VAL A 113 5.13 3.54 27.06
N LEU A 114 3.93 4.00 26.69
CA LEU A 114 2.95 3.20 25.98
C LEU A 114 2.82 3.67 24.54
N SER A 115 3.00 2.75 23.60
CA SER A 115 2.62 2.95 22.21
C SER A 115 1.21 2.41 22.01
N VAL A 116 0.26 3.27 21.64
CA VAL A 116 -1.13 2.89 21.43
C VAL A 116 -1.48 2.95 19.95
N ASP A 117 -2.04 1.85 19.47
CA ASP A 117 -2.54 1.70 18.11
C ASP A 117 -3.89 0.97 18.10
N GLU A 118 -4.65 1.19 17.05
CA GLU A 118 -5.91 0.53 16.79
C GLU A 118 -5.75 -0.38 15.58
N LYS A 119 -6.19 -1.63 15.72
CA LYS A 119 -6.26 -2.56 14.60
C LYS A 119 -7.69 -2.92 14.28
N THR A 120 -8.23 -2.27 13.27
CA THR A 120 -9.58 -2.52 12.75
C THR A 120 -9.64 -3.72 11.81
N ALA A 121 -10.84 -4.29 11.69
CA ALA A 121 -11.19 -5.30 10.68
C ALA A 121 -10.25 -6.53 10.65
N MET A 122 -9.68 -6.90 11.80
CA MET A 122 -8.89 -8.12 11.93
C MET A 122 -9.76 -9.32 11.65
N GLN A 123 -9.39 -10.10 10.63
CA GLN A 123 -10.13 -11.31 10.30
C GLN A 123 -9.93 -12.37 11.40
N ALA A 124 -11.01 -12.74 12.08
CA ALA A 124 -11.02 -13.84 13.02
C ALA A 124 -11.04 -15.16 12.24
N ARG A 125 -9.87 -15.80 12.08
CA ARG A 125 -9.67 -17.01 11.27
C ARG A 125 -9.18 -18.16 12.13
N SER A 126 -9.73 -19.33 11.88
CA SER A 126 -9.21 -20.60 12.43
C SER A 126 -8.98 -21.61 11.31
N ARG A 127 -7.97 -22.47 11.46
CA ARG A 127 -7.73 -23.56 10.50
C ARG A 127 -8.85 -24.58 10.59
N ARG A 128 -9.29 -25.15 9.46
CA ARG A 128 -10.31 -26.20 9.46
C ARG A 128 -9.84 -27.49 10.14
N HIS A 129 -8.53 -27.77 10.07
CA HIS A 129 -7.91 -28.90 10.72
C HIS A 129 -6.71 -28.46 11.56
N PRO A 130 -6.40 -29.16 12.67
CA PRO A 130 -5.27 -28.82 13.53
C PRO A 130 -3.95 -29.01 12.78
N THR A 131 -2.97 -28.21 13.17
CA THR A 131 -1.61 -28.29 12.63
C THR A 131 -0.95 -29.58 13.09
N ARG A 132 -0.30 -30.29 12.16
CA ARG A 132 0.48 -31.49 12.50
C ARG A 132 1.92 -31.07 12.71
N PRO A 133 2.48 -31.25 13.92
CA PRO A 133 3.86 -30.84 14.21
C PRO A 133 4.85 -31.65 13.37
N ALA A 134 6.03 -31.08 13.15
CA ALA A 134 7.13 -31.77 12.48
C ALA A 134 7.55 -33.04 13.24
N ARG A 135 8.02 -34.05 12.50
CA ARG A 135 8.56 -35.32 13.01
C ARG A 135 9.82 -35.66 12.20
N PRO A 136 10.72 -36.56 12.68
CA PRO A 136 11.84 -37.02 11.87
C PRO A 136 11.39 -37.49 10.47
N GLY A 137 11.95 -36.88 9.42
CA GLY A 137 11.57 -37.16 8.03
C GLY A 137 10.25 -36.54 7.55
N GLN A 138 9.55 -35.74 8.36
CA GLN A 138 8.28 -35.10 8.01
C GLN A 138 8.23 -33.65 8.48
N ALA A 139 8.09 -32.72 7.53
CA ALA A 139 7.86 -31.31 7.84
C ALA A 139 6.50 -31.07 8.51
N GLU A 140 6.38 -29.95 9.23
CA GLU A 140 5.11 -29.47 9.78
C GLU A 140 4.06 -29.32 8.66
N ARG A 141 2.84 -29.81 8.92
CA ARG A 141 1.72 -29.66 7.97
C ARG A 141 0.70 -28.70 8.55
N ARG A 142 0.53 -27.56 7.87
CA ARG A 142 -0.50 -26.57 8.15
C ARG A 142 -1.60 -26.67 7.11
N GLU A 143 -2.84 -26.77 7.58
CA GLU A 143 -4.02 -26.71 6.72
C GLU A 143 -4.12 -25.31 6.09
N PHE A 144 -4.39 -25.26 4.78
CA PHE A 144 -4.55 -24.01 4.03
C PHE A 144 -5.99 -23.51 4.11
N GLU A 145 -6.97 -24.41 4.25
CA GLU A 145 -8.36 -24.02 4.43
C GLU A 145 -8.62 -23.45 5.84
N TYR A 146 -9.44 -22.42 5.88
CA TYR A 146 -9.80 -21.71 7.12
C TYR A 146 -11.30 -21.48 7.22
N ARG A 147 -11.79 -21.39 8.46
CA ARG A 147 -13.14 -20.89 8.78
C ARG A 147 -13.04 -19.40 9.12
N ARG A 148 -13.94 -18.60 8.56
CA ARG A 148 -14.09 -17.16 8.86
C ARG A 148 -15.13 -17.01 9.97
N HIS A 149 -14.76 -16.32 11.05
CA HIS A 149 -15.64 -16.02 12.18
C HIS A 149 -16.09 -14.55 12.21
N GLY A 150 -15.89 -13.84 11.09
CA GLY A 150 -16.13 -12.40 11.00
C GLY A 150 -14.84 -11.60 11.19
N THR A 151 -15.00 -10.37 11.65
CA THR A 151 -13.93 -9.40 11.90
C THR A 151 -14.03 -8.86 13.30
N ALA A 152 -12.88 -8.66 13.95
CA ALA A 152 -12.77 -7.95 15.22
C ALA A 152 -11.98 -6.66 15.02
N SER A 153 -12.28 -5.66 15.85
CA SER A 153 -11.44 -4.48 16.00
C SER A 153 -10.91 -4.48 17.42
N ILE A 154 -9.66 -4.07 17.59
CA ILE A 154 -9.03 -3.94 18.91
C ILE A 154 -8.35 -2.60 19.02
N ILE A 155 -8.24 -2.12 20.25
CA ILE A 155 -7.27 -1.11 20.64
C ILE A 155 -6.25 -1.74 21.59
N ALA A 156 -4.98 -1.42 21.41
CA ALA A 156 -3.90 -2.01 22.20
C ALA A 156 -2.89 -0.96 22.62
N ALA A 157 -2.37 -1.10 23.84
CA ALA A 157 -1.27 -0.33 24.39
C ALA A 157 -0.10 -1.28 24.64
N LEU A 158 0.98 -1.08 23.90
CA LEU A 158 2.26 -1.77 24.09
C LEU A 158 3.13 -0.94 25.03
N ASP A 159 3.51 -1.50 26.17
CA ASP A 159 4.66 -1.00 26.92
C ASP A 159 5.93 -1.32 26.12
N VAL A 160 6.56 -0.28 25.58
CA VAL A 160 7.69 -0.42 24.65
C VAL A 160 8.94 -0.98 25.31
N HIS A 161 9.05 -0.88 26.64
CA HIS A 161 10.23 -1.31 27.39
C HIS A 161 10.07 -2.72 27.95
N THR A 162 8.86 -3.13 28.31
CA THR A 162 8.59 -4.48 28.85
C THR A 162 8.06 -5.47 27.82
N GLY A 163 7.52 -4.98 26.70
CA GLY A 163 6.85 -5.79 25.69
C GLY A 163 5.45 -6.27 26.09
N GLN A 164 4.93 -5.82 27.25
CA GLN A 164 3.58 -6.16 27.68
C GLN A 164 2.55 -5.40 26.84
N VAL A 165 1.45 -6.08 26.51
CA VAL A 165 0.35 -5.53 25.71
C VAL A 165 -0.93 -5.60 26.50
N LEU A 166 -1.52 -4.44 26.76
CA LEU A 166 -2.89 -4.30 27.25
C LEU A 166 -3.80 -4.11 26.04
N VAL A 167 -4.86 -4.89 25.93
CA VAL A 167 -5.71 -4.93 24.73
C VAL A 167 -7.18 -5.00 25.12
N GLU A 168 -8.02 -4.26 24.38
CA GLU A 168 -9.48 -4.33 24.49
C GLU A 168 -10.07 -4.58 23.10
N ASP A 169 -11.09 -5.44 23.04
CA ASP A 169 -11.93 -5.53 21.85
C ASP A 169 -12.91 -4.36 21.80
N ILE A 170 -13.07 -3.78 20.62
CA ILE A 170 -13.93 -2.62 20.40
C ILE A 170 -14.99 -2.92 19.36
N THR A 171 -16.22 -2.51 19.65
CA THR A 171 -17.35 -2.60 18.72
C THR A 171 -17.58 -1.31 17.93
N ARG A 172 -17.02 -0.21 18.43
CA ARG A 172 -17.08 1.13 17.84
C ARG A 172 -15.70 1.76 17.88
N ASN A 173 -15.42 2.60 16.90
CA ASN A 173 -14.22 3.41 16.84
C ASN A 173 -14.64 4.87 16.98
N ASP A 174 -14.84 5.29 18.22
CA ASP A 174 -15.24 6.65 18.58
C ASP A 174 -14.46 7.12 19.82
N SER A 175 -14.54 8.43 20.09
CA SER A 175 -13.82 9.06 21.19
C SER A 175 -14.25 8.53 22.56
N ALA A 176 -15.51 8.13 22.73
CA ALA A 176 -16.00 7.55 23.98
C ALA A 176 -15.30 6.22 24.27
N THR A 177 -15.22 5.34 23.28
CA THR A 177 -14.53 4.05 23.39
C THR A 177 -13.05 4.23 23.71
N PHE A 178 -12.39 5.21 23.09
CA PHE A 178 -10.99 5.52 23.39
C PHE A 178 -10.79 6.06 24.80
N ILE A 179 -11.65 6.96 25.26
CA ILE A 179 -11.58 7.48 26.64
C ILE A 179 -11.77 6.35 27.65
N ASP A 180 -12.68 5.41 27.39
CA ASP A 180 -12.88 4.23 28.24
C ASP A 180 -11.62 3.36 28.27
N PHE A 181 -10.94 3.17 27.14
CA PHE A 181 -9.64 2.50 27.08
C PHE A 181 -8.57 3.23 27.90
N LEU A 182 -8.48 4.57 27.80
CA LEU A 182 -7.54 5.36 28.61
C LEU A 182 -7.82 5.22 30.11
N ARG A 183 -9.09 5.17 30.53
CA ARG A 183 -9.44 4.91 31.93
C ARG A 183 -9.02 3.51 32.38
N MET A 184 -9.16 2.51 31.51
CA MET A 184 -8.67 1.15 31.81
C MET A 184 -7.15 1.15 32.00
N LEU A 185 -6.38 1.86 31.15
CA LEU A 185 -4.94 1.99 31.31
C LEU A 185 -4.57 2.67 32.63
N ASP A 186 -5.20 3.79 32.97
CA ASP A 186 -4.98 4.54 34.22
C ASP A 186 -5.24 3.68 35.46
N GLN A 187 -6.26 2.80 35.42
CA GLN A 187 -6.58 1.88 36.50
C GLN A 187 -5.64 0.66 36.58
N SER A 188 -5.05 0.26 35.44
CA SER A 188 -4.21 -0.94 35.34
C SER A 188 -2.74 -0.67 35.64
N ILE A 189 -2.33 0.60 35.67
CA ILE A 189 -0.94 1.03 35.87
C ILE A 189 -0.79 1.59 37.29
N ASP A 190 0.37 1.37 37.91
CA ASP A 190 0.66 1.94 39.23
C ASP A 190 0.54 3.46 39.18
N ALA A 191 -0.34 4.03 40.01
CA ALA A 191 -0.62 5.46 40.11
C ALA A 191 0.61 6.33 40.47
N LYS A 192 1.73 5.71 40.90
CA LYS A 192 3.00 6.42 41.12
C LYS A 192 3.80 6.63 39.84
N LEU A 193 3.44 5.96 38.74
CA LEU A 193 4.13 6.06 37.46
C LEU A 193 3.53 7.18 36.61
N THR A 194 4.39 7.91 35.92
CA THR A 194 3.96 8.83 34.87
C THR A 194 3.76 8.06 33.56
N ILE A 195 2.59 8.19 32.96
CA ILE A 195 2.28 7.55 31.67
C ILE A 195 2.69 8.49 30.53
N HIS A 196 3.64 8.06 29.71
CA HIS A 196 3.96 8.69 28.43
C HIS A 196 3.24 7.93 27.32
N LEU A 197 2.21 8.55 26.76
CA LEU A 197 1.38 7.97 25.71
C LEU A 197 1.86 8.44 24.33
N VAL A 198 2.27 7.50 23.47
CA VAL A 198 2.59 7.75 22.07
C VAL A 198 1.45 7.20 21.23
N LEU A 199 0.75 8.09 20.53
CA LEU A 199 -0.43 7.76 19.73
C LEU A 199 -0.08 7.73 18.25
N GLU A 200 -0.28 6.59 17.62
CA GLU A 200 -0.17 6.43 16.16
C GLU A 200 -1.55 6.16 15.52
N LEU A 201 -2.59 6.82 16.03
CA LEU A 201 -3.94 6.67 15.48
C LEU A 201 -4.14 7.55 14.24
N CYS A 202 -4.74 6.96 13.20
CA CYS A 202 -5.07 7.66 11.95
C CYS A 202 -5.96 8.89 12.24
N ARG A 203 -5.59 10.03 11.62
CA ARG A 203 -6.01 11.39 11.98
C ARG A 203 -7.50 11.69 11.81
N ASP A 204 -8.24 10.85 11.08
CA ASP A 204 -9.59 11.17 10.59
C ASP A 204 -10.71 10.96 11.64
N LEU A 205 -10.36 10.49 12.85
CA LEU A 205 -11.33 10.16 13.91
C LEU A 205 -11.51 11.26 14.97
N TRP A 206 -10.77 12.37 14.86
CA TRP A 206 -10.56 13.30 15.99
C TRP A 206 -10.93 14.76 15.72
N SER A 207 -11.73 15.03 14.68
CA SER A 207 -12.37 16.34 14.50
C SER A 207 -13.86 16.26 14.91
N PRO A 208 -14.42 17.29 15.58
CA PRO A 208 -15.84 17.35 15.90
C PRO A 208 -16.74 17.41 14.64
#